data_AF-A0A350V3M3-F1
#
_entry.id   AF-A0A350V3M3-F1
#
_cell.length_a   1.000
_cell.length_b   1.000
_cell.length_c   1.000
_cell.angle_alpha   90.00
_cell.angle_beta   90.00
_cell.angle_gamma   90.00
#
_symmetry.space_group_name_H-M   'P 1'
#
loop_
_entity.id
_entity.type
_entity.pdbx_description
1 polymer ?
#
loop_
_entity_poly.entity_id
_entity_poly.type
_entity_poly.pdbx_seq_one_letter_code
_entity_poly.pdbx_strand_id
1 'polypeptide(L)'
;MPLRHKSAQKRARQTPKRTEYNKHFKAKIKSALKNVTGAKQKDEAEKELKKAVKVLDRAAVKGIIHKNNAANKKSKLTKAVNKLK
;
A
#
# COMPACT_ATOMS: atom_id res chain seq x y z
N MET A 1 -16.68 29.39 2.17
CA MET A 1 -15.91 30.63 1.88
C MET A 1 -14.66 30.28 1.08
N PRO A 2 -14.35 31.01 0.00
CA PRO A 2 -13.11 30.80 -0.74
C PRO A 2 -11.89 31.05 0.17
N LEU A 3 -10.86 30.21 0.03
CA LEU A 3 -9.62 30.33 0.80
C LEU A 3 -8.99 31.70 0.50
N ARG A 4 -8.79 32.53 1.54
CA ARG A 4 -8.37 33.94 1.40
C ARG A 4 -6.93 34.11 0.89
N HIS A 5 -6.06 33.15 1.19
CA HIS A 5 -4.65 33.21 0.81
C HIS A 5 -4.38 32.46 -0.51
N LYS A 6 -3.62 33.07 -1.42
CA LYS A 6 -3.22 32.47 -2.71
C LYS A 6 -2.52 31.11 -2.55
N SER A 7 -1.70 30.95 -1.50
CA SER A 7 -1.04 29.69 -1.15
C SER A 7 -2.04 28.59 -0.77
N ALA A 8 -3.08 28.95 -0.02
CA ALA A 8 -4.11 28.01 0.41
C ALA A 8 -4.98 27.54 -0.76
N GLN A 9 -5.37 28.45 -1.67
CA GLN A 9 -6.06 28.07 -2.92
C GLN A 9 -5.22 27.12 -3.77
N LYS A 10 -3.90 27.36 -3.87
CA LYS A 10 -2.97 26.44 -4.55
C LYS A 10 -2.96 25.06 -3.91
N ARG A 11 -2.91 24.97 -2.57
CA ARG A 11 -2.96 23.68 -1.86
C ARG A 11 -4.28 22.96 -2.09
N ALA A 12 -5.41 23.65 -2.02
CA ALA A 12 -6.72 23.07 -2.29
C ALA A 12 -6.83 22.44 -3.68
N ARG A 13 -6.20 23.04 -4.70
CA ARG A 13 -6.14 22.46 -6.06
C ARG A 13 -5.20 21.26 -6.18
N GLN A 14 -4.13 21.21 -5.40
CA GLN A 14 -3.15 20.11 -5.42
C GLN A 14 -3.64 18.87 -4.66
N THR A 15 -4.37 19.07 -3.56
CA THR A 15 -4.90 18.00 -2.71
C THR A 15 -5.68 16.93 -3.46
N PRO A 16 -6.69 17.22 -4.31
CA PRO A 16 -7.47 16.17 -4.98
C PRO A 16 -6.59 15.27 -5.85
N LYS A 17 -5.69 15.86 -6.65
CA LYS A 17 -4.75 15.12 -7.49
C LYS A 17 -3.86 14.17 -6.67
N ARG A 18 -3.35 14.64 -5.53
CA ARG A 18 -2.55 13.81 -4.62
C ARG A 18 -3.38 12.72 -3.95
N THR A 19 -4.62 13.03 -3.57
CA THR A 19 -5.55 12.09 -2.96
C THR A 19 -5.90 10.96 -3.91
N GLU A 20 -6.20 11.24 -5.17
CA GLU A 20 -6.49 10.24 -6.20
C GLU A 20 -5.31 9.31 -6.43
N TYR A 21 -4.11 9.86 -6.62
CA TYR A 21 -2.88 9.09 -6.75
C TYR A 21 -2.67 8.17 -5.53
N ASN A 22 -2.75 8.72 -4.31
CA ASN A 22 -2.58 7.95 -3.08
C ASN A 22 -3.67 6.88 -2.92
N LYS A 23 -4.92 7.16 -3.32
CA LYS A 23 -6.03 6.21 -3.30
C LYS A 23 -5.75 5.01 -4.18
N HIS A 24 -5.23 5.22 -5.39
CA HIS A 24 -4.84 4.13 -6.29
C HIS A 24 -3.78 3.20 -5.68
N PHE A 25 -2.71 3.75 -5.09
CA PHE A 25 -1.69 2.92 -4.44
C PHE A 25 -2.20 2.21 -3.19
N LYS A 26 -3.03 2.87 -2.38
CA LYS A 26 -3.66 2.24 -1.21
C LYS A 26 -4.57 1.09 -1.62
N ALA A 27 -5.35 1.25 -2.69
CA ALA A 27 -6.18 0.19 -3.26
C ALA A 27 -5.31 -0.99 -3.71
N LYS A 28 -4.23 -0.73 -4.46
CA LYS A 28 -3.29 -1.76 -4.91
C LYS A 28 -2.66 -2.54 -3.75
N ILE A 29 -2.26 -1.87 -2.67
CA ILE A 29 -1.76 -2.52 -1.45
C ILE A 29 -2.85 -3.40 -0.83
N LYS A 30 -4.09 -2.91 -0.74
CA LYS A 30 -5.21 -3.67 -0.16
C LYS A 30 -5.50 -4.92 -0.98
N SER A 31 -5.49 -4.84 -2.31
CA SER A 31 -5.64 -6.00 -3.18
C SER A 31 -4.49 -6.99 -3.02
N ALA A 32 -3.24 -6.53 -3.02
CA ALA A 32 -2.09 -7.41 -2.82
C ALA A 32 -2.12 -8.14 -1.46
N LEU A 33 -2.58 -7.48 -0.40
CA LEU A 33 -2.78 -8.11 0.91
C LEU A 33 -3.88 -9.18 0.85
N LYS A 34 -5.02 -8.87 0.23
CA LYS A 34 -6.15 -9.79 0.09
C LYS A 34 -5.78 -11.06 -0.68
N ASN A 35 -5.03 -10.90 -1.77
CA ASN A 35 -4.56 -12.01 -2.58
C ASN A 35 -3.75 -13.00 -1.73
N VAL A 36 -2.70 -12.53 -1.05
CA VAL A 36 -1.85 -13.38 -0.21
C VAL A 36 -2.65 -14.10 0.89
N THR A 37 -3.66 -13.45 1.48
CA THR A 37 -4.52 -14.09 2.48
C THR A 37 -5.57 -15.04 1.90
N GLY A 38 -5.90 -14.90 0.62
CA GLY A 38 -6.88 -15.74 -0.08
C GLY A 38 -6.27 -16.99 -0.71
N ALA A 39 -4.94 -17.03 -0.88
CA ALA A 39 -4.22 -18.20 -1.36
C ALA A 39 -4.38 -19.37 -0.37
N LYS A 40 -4.82 -20.51 -0.87
CA LYS A 40 -5.03 -21.75 -0.07
C LYS A 40 -3.81 -22.66 -0.09
N GLN A 41 -3.01 -22.60 -1.16
CA GLN A 41 -1.81 -23.40 -1.34
C GLN A 41 -0.56 -22.57 -1.06
N LYS A 42 0.43 -23.21 -0.43
CA LYS A 42 1.68 -22.56 -0.02
C LYS A 42 2.48 -22.00 -1.18
N ASP A 43 2.62 -22.77 -2.27
CA ASP A 43 3.34 -22.33 -3.47
C ASP A 43 2.71 -21.10 -4.12
N GLU A 44 1.38 -21.01 -4.10
CA GLU A 44 0.65 -19.86 -4.61
C GLU A 44 0.83 -18.66 -3.68
N ALA A 45 0.71 -18.87 -2.38
CA ALA A 45 0.92 -17.84 -1.36
C ALA A 45 2.33 -17.24 -1.42
N GLU A 46 3.37 -18.04 -1.67
CA GLU A 46 4.74 -17.55 -1.84
C GLU A 46 4.92 -16.68 -3.09
N LYS A 47 4.33 -17.08 -4.22
CA LYS A 47 4.35 -16.28 -5.45
C LYS A 47 3.65 -14.94 -5.25
N GLU A 48 2.52 -14.94 -4.57
CA GLU A 48 1.78 -13.72 -4.27
C GLU A 48 2.47 -12.85 -3.22
N LEU A 49 3.14 -13.46 -2.24
CA LEU A 49 3.94 -12.74 -1.24
C LEU A 49 5.06 -11.95 -1.90
N LYS A 50 5.79 -12.54 -2.87
CA LYS A 50 6.82 -11.82 -3.65
C LYS A 50 6.25 -10.59 -4.37
N LYS A 51 5.05 -10.72 -4.96
CA LYS A 51 4.34 -9.59 -5.60
C LYS A 51 3.93 -8.53 -4.58
N ALA A 52 3.40 -8.94 -3.42
CA ALA A 52 2.96 -8.03 -2.37
C ALA A 52 4.13 -7.25 -1.76
N VAL A 53 5.26 -7.90 -1.49
CA VAL A 53 6.50 -7.28 -1.01
C VAL A 53 6.96 -6.18 -1.96
N LYS A 54 7.02 -6.47 -3.27
CA LYS A 54 7.39 -5.51 -4.31
C LYS A 54 6.47 -4.28 -4.33
N VAL A 55 5.17 -4.47 -4.13
CA VAL A 55 4.20 -3.36 -4.08
C VAL A 55 4.39 -2.51 -2.81
N LEU A 56 4.59 -3.15 -1.66
CA LEU A 56 4.79 -2.47 -0.38
C LEU A 56 6.06 -1.62 -0.39
N ASP A 57 7.16 -2.16 -0.91
CA ASP A 57 8.44 -1.46 -0.93
C ASP A 57 8.43 -0.26 -1.89
N ARG A 58 7.80 -0.41 -3.07
CA ARG A 58 7.58 0.71 -3.98
C ARG A 58 6.70 1.80 -3.36
N ALA A 59 5.68 1.43 -2.59
CA ALA A 59 4.83 2.40 -1.93
C ALA A 59 5.56 3.12 -0.77
N ALA A 60 6.49 2.44 -0.10
CA ALA A 60 7.33 3.03 0.94
C ALA A 60 8.34 4.02 0.37
N VAL A 61 9.02 3.68 -0.73
CA VAL A 61 9.96 4.58 -1.42
C VAL A 61 9.25 5.84 -1.91
N LYS A 62 8.01 5.70 -2.41
CA LYS A 62 7.18 6.83 -2.85
C LYS A 62 6.59 7.67 -1.71
N GLY A 63 6.83 7.31 -0.45
CA GLY A 63 6.31 8.03 0.72
C GLY A 63 4.79 7.91 0.94
N ILE A 64 4.12 6.95 0.28
CA ILE A 64 2.67 6.75 0.39
C ILE A 64 2.34 6.02 1.70
N ILE A 65 3.22 5.12 2.13
CA ILE A 65 3.20 4.47 3.44
C ILE A 65 4.55 4.66 4.13
N HIS A 66 4.54 4.74 5.45
CA HIS A 66 5.78 4.80 6.22
C HIS A 66 6.57 3.50 6.10
N LYS A 67 7.90 3.58 6.14
CA LYS A 67 8.81 2.41 6.05
C LYS A 67 8.47 1.35 7.10
N ASN A 68 8.21 1.78 8.34
CA ASN A 68 7.81 0.88 9.44
C ASN A 68 6.46 0.19 9.17
N ASN A 69 5.50 0.88 8.54
CA ASN A 69 4.21 0.28 8.18
C ASN A 69 4.40 -0.79 7.08
N ALA A 70 5.25 -0.52 6.09
CA ALA A 70 5.62 -1.50 5.08
C ALA A 70 6.31 -2.73 5.72
N ALA A 71 7.28 -2.51 6.62
CA ALA A 71 7.97 -3.58 7.34
C ALA A 71 7.01 -4.43 8.20
N ASN A 72 6.11 -3.79 8.95
CA ASN A 72 5.11 -4.47 9.76
C ASN A 72 4.19 -5.35 8.91
N LYS A 73 3.74 -4.85 7.76
CA LYS A 73 2.90 -5.62 6.82
C LYS A 73 3.66 -6.80 6.21
N LYS A 74 4.92 -6.61 5.81
CA LYS A 74 5.77 -7.69 5.31
C LYS A 74 5.97 -8.79 6.35
N SER A 75 6.27 -8.42 7.61
CA SER A 75 6.41 -9.37 8.72
C SER A 75 5.13 -10.18 8.95
N LYS A 76 3.96 -9.51 9.00
CA LYS A 76 2.66 -10.19 9.19
C LYS A 76 2.35 -11.18 8.06
N LEU A 77 2.54 -10.77 6.81
CA LEU A 77 2.29 -11.66 5.66
C LEU A 77 3.22 -12.86 5.66
N THR A 78 4.51 -12.66 5.93
CA THR A 78 5.50 -13.74 5.95
C THR A 78 5.18 -14.76 7.03
N LYS A 79 4.78 -14.30 8.23
CA LYS A 79 4.32 -15.19 9.31
C LYS A 79 3.06 -15.97 8.93
N ALA A 80 2.12 -15.34 8.23
CA ALA A 80 0.90 -15.99 7.78
C ALA A 80 1.18 -17.09 6.76
N VAL A 81 2.02 -16.81 5.75
CA VAL A 81 2.41 -17.81 4.74
C VAL A 81 3.20 -18.96 5.36
N ASN A 82 4.14 -18.68 6.27
CA ASN A 82 4.90 -19.73 6.95
C ASN A 82 4.04 -20.63 7.85
N LYS A 83 2.87 -20.14 8.30
CA LYS A 83 1.92 -20.93 9.09
C LYS A 83 1.09 -21.87 8.22
N LEU A 84 0.92 -21.58 6.93
CA LEU A 84 0.34 -22.50 5.97
C LEU A 84 1.34 -23.64 5.77
N LYS A 85 0.97 -24.85 6.20
CA LYS A 85 1.83 -26.04 6.10
C LYS A 85 2.05 -26.39 4.65
#